data_AF-X6NCM2-F1
#
_entry.id   AF-X6NCM2-F1
#
_cell.length_a   1.000
_cell.length_b   1.000
_cell.length_c   1.000
_cell.angle_alpha   90.00
_cell.angle_beta   90.00
_cell.angle_gamma   90.00
#
_symmetry.space_group_name_H-M   'P 1'
#
loop_
_entity.id
_entity.type
_entity.pdbx_description
1 polymer ?
#
loop_
_entity_poly.entity_id
_entity_poly.type
_entity_poly.pdbx_seq_one_letter_code
_entity_poly.pdbx_strand_id
1 'polypeptide(L)'
;MAENPKDKSQQDVVDLVKKMASSSSTAKQCAIKAGLDIVNVSWEDTARNKKSCWGPNISDMTLQVDKTRMPVIRYSNFSDKTWDVRMEKIPLVVGNEQLLEPGSSKKETFKTITLSDYLKNFQDYMTYTMKDDQSSKRVEMNLLNEKEDTHVIMSAQCCMLPISTGDSQELPFNVSIFNYQACPTSPSVLTIVSTSKGTSAQLILHRNQRLFFNKHGAKADFLGQRLAEHRKADSSDEKKTEGEMTNKEKQQNVVAIIQVPVLPDQSKMIELIVKTLTNKVFSVFVLPATTIMEVKMKVTDKEGIPVEQQRLMVFGIEMKDNHTIADYKLQTGHIICLVLRLRGGCFFAGTQ
;
A
#
# COMPACT_ATOMS: atom_id res chain seq x y z
N MET A 1 -22.59 -11.75 33.72
CA MET A 1 -22.38 -10.37 34.19
C MET A 1 -21.74 -9.61 33.05
N ALA A 2 -22.44 -8.65 32.46
CA ALA A 2 -21.87 -7.82 31.41
C ALA A 2 -20.94 -6.81 32.09
N GLU A 3 -19.63 -6.93 31.87
CA GLU A 3 -18.65 -5.94 32.32
C GLU A 3 -19.04 -4.55 31.79
N ASN A 4 -19.02 -3.57 32.69
CA ASN A 4 -19.31 -2.19 32.37
C ASN A 4 -18.30 -1.72 31.31
N PRO A 5 -18.71 -1.17 30.15
CA PRO A 5 -17.80 -0.82 29.06
C PRO A 5 -16.67 0.17 29.43
N LYS A 6 -16.77 0.81 30.60
CA LYS A 6 -15.86 1.85 31.09
C LYS A 6 -14.55 1.33 31.70
N ASP A 7 -14.42 0.03 32.00
CA ASP A 7 -13.22 -0.54 32.67
C ASP A 7 -12.35 -1.42 31.76
N LYS A 8 -12.60 -1.44 30.44
CA LYS A 8 -11.81 -2.28 29.53
C LYS A 8 -10.44 -1.64 29.27
N SER A 9 -9.38 -2.43 29.43
CA SER A 9 -8.05 -1.98 29.04
C SER A 9 -7.99 -1.71 27.53
N GLN A 10 -7.04 -0.88 27.09
CA GLN A 10 -6.83 -0.60 25.67
C GLN A 10 -6.64 -1.90 24.86
N GLN A 11 -5.97 -2.89 25.43
CA GLN A 11 -5.78 -4.20 24.81
C GLN A 11 -7.10 -4.98 24.65
N ASP A 12 -7.99 -4.94 25.65
CA ASP A 12 -9.31 -5.58 25.56
C ASP A 12 -10.16 -4.98 24.44
N VAL A 13 -10.05 -3.65 24.24
CA VAL A 13 -10.76 -2.95 23.15
C VAL A 13 -10.17 -3.35 21.79
N VAL A 14 -8.85 -3.45 21.67
CA VAL A 14 -8.17 -3.96 20.47
C VAL A 14 -8.65 -5.37 20.13
N ASP A 15 -8.67 -6.27 21.12
CA ASP A 15 -9.10 -7.66 20.92
C ASP A 15 -10.59 -7.78 20.59
N LEU A 16 -11.43 -6.90 21.14
CA LEU A 16 -12.85 -6.81 20.80
C LEU A 16 -13.04 -6.40 19.34
N VAL A 17 -12.36 -5.32 18.91
CA VAL A 17 -12.46 -4.82 17.53
C VAL A 17 -11.93 -5.85 16.54
N LYS A 18 -10.78 -6.46 16.81
CA LYS A 18 -10.19 -7.52 15.97
C LYS A 18 -11.15 -8.69 15.74
N LYS A 19 -11.95 -9.06 16.75
CA LYS A 19 -12.92 -10.16 16.65
C LYS A 19 -14.14 -9.83 15.78
N MET A 20 -14.35 -8.58 15.37
CA MET A 20 -15.48 -8.20 14.50
C MET A 20 -15.47 -8.89 13.13
N ALA A 21 -14.31 -9.30 12.62
CA ALA A 21 -14.23 -10.04 11.36
C ALA A 21 -14.52 -11.54 11.51
N SER A 22 -14.62 -12.05 12.75
CA SER A 22 -14.95 -13.46 13.00
C SER A 22 -16.35 -13.79 12.50
N SER A 23 -16.51 -14.96 11.88
CA SER A 23 -17.80 -15.47 11.38
C SER A 23 -18.86 -15.59 12.48
N SER A 24 -18.44 -15.86 13.71
CA SER A 24 -19.31 -15.97 14.88
C SER A 24 -19.68 -14.62 15.53
N SER A 25 -19.12 -13.51 15.05
CA SER A 25 -19.34 -12.22 15.71
C SER A 25 -20.69 -11.61 15.34
N THR A 26 -21.35 -11.01 16.35
CA THR A 26 -22.58 -10.24 16.15
C THR A 26 -22.36 -9.09 15.17
N ALA A 27 -21.18 -8.46 15.20
CA ALA A 27 -20.82 -7.37 14.29
C ALA A 27 -20.86 -7.81 12.81
N LYS A 28 -20.24 -8.96 12.48
CA LYS A 28 -20.26 -9.50 11.11
C LYS A 28 -21.67 -9.88 10.67
N GLN A 29 -22.47 -10.46 11.56
CA GLN A 29 -23.88 -10.77 11.26
C GLN A 29 -24.70 -9.49 10.99
N CYS A 30 -24.48 -8.42 11.75
CA CYS A 30 -25.13 -7.13 11.51
C CYS A 30 -24.71 -6.51 10.17
N ALA A 31 -23.42 -6.56 9.83
CA ALA A 31 -22.93 -6.08 8.54
C ALA A 31 -23.58 -6.84 7.37
N ILE A 32 -23.63 -8.18 7.44
CA ILE A 32 -24.26 -9.03 6.42
C ILE A 32 -25.73 -8.68 6.24
N LYS A 33 -26.48 -8.47 7.34
CA LYS A 33 -27.88 -8.03 7.28
C LYS A 33 -28.05 -6.67 6.60
N ALA A 34 -27.05 -5.80 6.66
CA ALA A 34 -27.02 -4.50 5.99
C ALA A 34 -26.46 -4.57 4.55
N GLY A 35 -26.17 -5.76 4.02
CA GLY A 35 -25.57 -5.94 2.68
C GLY A 35 -24.08 -5.62 2.61
N LEU A 36 -23.39 -5.62 3.75
CA LEU A 36 -21.95 -5.38 3.90
C LEU A 36 -21.25 -6.64 4.43
N ASP A 37 -19.93 -6.62 4.48
CA ASP A 37 -19.10 -7.62 5.15
C ASP A 37 -18.07 -6.93 6.05
N ILE A 38 -17.53 -7.69 7.00
CA ILE A 38 -16.39 -7.31 7.82
C ILE A 38 -15.24 -8.27 7.54
N VAL A 39 -14.14 -7.74 7.01
CA VAL A 39 -12.95 -8.50 6.60
C VAL A 39 -11.70 -7.96 7.29
N ASN A 40 -10.66 -8.78 7.44
CA ASN A 40 -9.41 -8.35 8.10
C ASN A 40 -8.52 -7.47 7.21
N VAL A 41 -8.66 -7.61 5.90
CA VAL A 41 -7.97 -6.81 4.88
C VAL A 41 -8.94 -6.55 3.75
N SER A 42 -8.86 -5.36 3.17
CA SER A 42 -9.41 -5.10 1.85
C SER A 42 -8.36 -5.40 0.80
N TRP A 43 -8.75 -6.06 -0.28
CA TRP A 43 -7.90 -6.16 -1.47
C TRP A 43 -8.33 -5.15 -2.53
N GLU A 44 -7.36 -4.67 -3.31
CA GLU A 44 -7.56 -3.85 -4.49
C GLU A 44 -6.74 -4.47 -5.63
N ASP A 45 -7.45 -5.10 -6.57
CA ASP A 45 -6.88 -5.82 -7.71
C ASP A 45 -7.11 -5.00 -8.98
N THR A 46 -6.33 -3.95 -9.13
CA THR A 46 -6.46 -3.03 -10.26
C THR A 46 -5.32 -3.29 -11.26
N ALA A 47 -5.62 -3.49 -12.53
CA ALA A 47 -4.59 -3.59 -13.57
C ALA A 47 -5.03 -2.79 -14.80
N ARG A 48 -4.17 -1.90 -15.29
CA ARG A 48 -4.40 -1.16 -16.54
C ARG A 48 -3.44 -1.68 -17.62
N ASN A 49 -3.99 -2.09 -18.76
CA ASN A 49 -3.25 -2.68 -19.89
C ASN A 49 -3.31 -1.84 -21.17
N LYS A 50 -3.92 -0.65 -21.14
CA LYS A 50 -4.05 0.23 -22.31
C LYS A 50 -3.88 1.70 -21.91
N LYS A 51 -2.75 2.30 -22.33
CA LYS A 51 -2.46 3.75 -22.44
C LYS A 51 -2.37 4.62 -21.17
N SER A 52 -2.70 4.11 -19.97
CA SER A 52 -2.59 4.80 -18.67
C SER A 52 -1.38 4.26 -17.86
N CYS A 53 -1.19 4.69 -16.61
CA CYS A 53 -0.17 4.13 -15.68
C CYS A 53 -0.16 2.60 -15.76
N TRP A 54 0.95 2.06 -16.26
CA TRP A 54 1.03 0.70 -16.78
C TRP A 54 1.41 -0.26 -15.67
N GLY A 55 0.64 -1.33 -15.51
CA GLY A 55 0.98 -2.43 -14.61
C GLY A 55 -0.18 -2.84 -13.69
N PRO A 56 -0.10 -4.05 -13.12
CA PRO A 56 -1.00 -4.44 -12.05
C PRO A 56 -0.66 -3.66 -10.77
N ASN A 57 -1.66 -3.46 -9.94
CA ASN A 57 -1.61 -3.00 -8.57
C ASN A 57 -2.55 -3.90 -7.79
N ILE A 58 -1.98 -4.98 -7.28
CA ILE A 58 -2.62 -6.03 -6.50
C ILE A 58 -2.13 -5.88 -5.07
N SER A 59 -2.99 -5.34 -4.21
CA SER A 59 -2.64 -4.99 -2.83
C SER A 59 -3.72 -5.39 -1.85
N ASP A 60 -3.33 -6.09 -0.78
CA ASP A 60 -4.13 -6.13 0.45
C ASP A 60 -3.80 -4.90 1.29
N MET A 61 -4.79 -4.30 1.95
CA MET A 61 -4.58 -3.17 2.83
C MET A 61 -5.55 -3.18 4.00
N THR A 62 -5.14 -2.51 5.06
CA THR A 62 -6.00 -2.16 6.19
C THR A 62 -5.30 -1.11 7.06
N LEU A 63 -6.00 -0.59 8.06
CA LEU A 63 -5.35 0.12 9.16
C LEU A 63 -4.80 -0.88 10.18
N GLN A 64 -3.75 -0.49 10.89
CA GLN A 64 -3.19 -1.27 11.98
C GLN A 64 -2.92 -0.40 13.20
N VAL A 65 -3.09 -1.00 14.37
CA VAL A 65 -2.75 -0.45 15.69
C VAL A 65 -1.85 -1.46 16.38
N ASP A 66 -0.66 -1.05 16.80
CA ASP A 66 0.35 -1.92 17.42
C ASP A 66 0.55 -3.26 16.69
N LYS A 67 0.69 -3.18 15.35
CA LYS A 67 0.83 -4.33 14.42
C LYS A 67 -0.40 -5.24 14.30
N THR A 68 -1.48 -4.94 15.01
CA THR A 68 -2.76 -5.62 14.87
C THR A 68 -3.56 -4.98 13.75
N ARG A 69 -3.97 -5.79 12.76
CA ARG A 69 -4.84 -5.38 11.66
C ARG A 69 -6.25 -5.07 12.17
N MET A 70 -6.79 -3.92 11.78
CA MET A 70 -8.13 -3.51 12.13
C MET A 70 -9.11 -4.01 11.06
N PRO A 71 -10.30 -4.51 11.44
CA PRO A 71 -11.27 -4.95 10.44
C PRO A 71 -11.80 -3.80 9.59
N VAL A 72 -12.10 -4.13 8.34
CA VAL A 72 -12.66 -3.23 7.34
C VAL A 72 -14.10 -3.66 7.06
N ILE A 73 -15.02 -2.72 7.20
CA ILE A 73 -16.42 -2.83 6.82
C ILE A 73 -16.55 -2.29 5.39
N ARG A 74 -17.00 -3.15 4.47
CA ARG A 74 -17.15 -2.82 3.04
C ARG A 74 -18.24 -3.68 2.41
N TYR A 75 -18.59 -3.41 1.15
CA TYR A 75 -19.39 -4.37 0.38
C TYR A 75 -18.58 -5.65 0.14
N SER A 76 -19.27 -6.75 -0.16
CA SER A 76 -18.60 -8.00 -0.54
C SER A 76 -17.60 -7.76 -1.68
N ASN A 77 -16.47 -8.45 -1.60
CA ASN A 77 -15.30 -8.25 -2.46
C ASN A 77 -15.62 -8.25 -3.97
N PHE A 78 -16.55 -9.08 -4.44
CA PHE A 78 -16.92 -9.19 -5.86
C PHE A 78 -18.09 -8.30 -6.27
N SER A 79 -18.66 -7.55 -5.32
CA SER A 79 -19.78 -6.65 -5.53
C SER A 79 -19.50 -5.27 -4.94
N ASP A 80 -18.23 -4.89 -4.86
CA ASP A 80 -17.87 -3.61 -4.26
C ASP A 80 -18.36 -2.45 -5.11
N LYS A 81 -18.80 -1.39 -4.44
CA LYS A 81 -19.30 -0.19 -5.10
C LYS A 81 -18.15 0.78 -5.32
N THR A 82 -17.77 0.92 -6.57
CA THR A 82 -16.75 1.89 -7.00
C THR A 82 -17.37 3.01 -7.81
N TRP A 83 -16.63 4.10 -7.97
CA TRP A 83 -17.00 5.17 -8.87
C TRP A 83 -15.76 5.82 -9.48
N ASP A 84 -15.88 6.25 -10.73
CA ASP A 84 -14.84 7.00 -11.43
C ASP A 84 -14.88 8.47 -11.01
N VAL A 85 -13.72 8.99 -10.58
CA VAL A 85 -13.57 10.38 -10.15
C VAL A 85 -12.51 11.06 -10.99
N ARG A 86 -12.89 12.19 -11.57
CA ARG A 86 -11.95 13.12 -12.19
C ARG A 86 -10.89 13.57 -11.19
N MET A 87 -9.61 13.40 -11.52
CA MET A 87 -8.52 13.71 -10.59
C MET A 87 -8.46 15.18 -10.17
N GLU A 88 -8.98 16.09 -11.01
CA GLU A 88 -9.08 17.52 -10.69
C GLU A 88 -10.13 17.83 -9.62
N LYS A 89 -10.99 16.85 -9.28
CA LYS A 89 -12.01 16.97 -8.22
C LYS A 89 -11.60 16.35 -6.89
N ILE A 90 -10.40 15.75 -6.81
CA ILE A 90 -9.91 15.11 -5.60
C ILE A 90 -8.98 16.09 -4.87
N PRO A 91 -9.42 16.70 -3.76
CA PRO A 91 -8.59 17.64 -3.01
C PRO A 91 -7.56 16.89 -2.16
N LEU A 92 -6.33 17.39 -2.16
CA LEU A 92 -5.24 16.95 -1.28
C LEU A 92 -4.70 18.15 -0.51
N VAL A 93 -4.52 17.97 0.80
CA VAL A 93 -3.87 18.97 1.66
C VAL A 93 -2.36 18.74 1.62
N VAL A 94 -1.59 19.75 1.23
CA VAL A 94 -0.11 19.73 1.22
C VAL A 94 0.45 20.89 2.04
N GLY A 95 1.75 20.88 2.29
CA GLY A 95 2.48 21.84 3.13
C GLY A 95 3.27 21.16 4.25
N ASN A 96 2.92 19.91 4.60
CA ASN A 96 3.61 19.11 5.61
C ASN A 96 4.97 18.55 5.13
N GLU A 97 5.28 18.69 3.83
CA GLU A 97 6.60 18.40 3.28
C GLU A 97 7.67 19.43 3.67
N GLN A 98 7.25 20.65 4.00
CA GLN A 98 8.17 21.75 4.32
C GLN A 98 8.95 21.43 5.59
N LEU A 99 10.27 21.54 5.54
CA LEU A 99 11.11 21.41 6.73
C LEU A 99 10.80 22.55 7.71
N LEU A 100 10.58 22.19 8.97
CA LEU A 100 10.45 23.12 10.08
C LEU A 100 11.59 22.86 11.05
N GLU A 101 12.39 23.89 11.33
CA GLU A 101 13.42 23.77 12.35
C GLU A 101 12.78 23.77 13.75
N PRO A 102 13.31 22.96 14.70
CA PRO A 102 12.84 22.98 16.08
C PRO A 102 12.91 24.41 16.66
N GLY A 103 11.79 24.94 17.13
CA GLY A 103 11.71 26.28 17.70
C GLY A 103 11.55 27.43 16.69
N SER A 104 11.38 27.13 15.39
CA SER A 104 11.09 28.18 14.41
C SER A 104 9.69 28.78 14.63
N SER A 105 9.57 30.10 14.51
CA SER A 105 8.28 30.81 14.51
C SER A 105 7.50 30.68 13.20
N LYS A 106 8.03 29.91 12.24
CA LYS A 106 7.45 29.74 10.91
C LYS A 106 6.20 28.88 11.03
N LYS A 107 5.04 29.50 10.82
CA LYS A 107 3.75 28.80 10.86
C LYS A 107 3.65 27.83 9.69
N GLU A 108 3.09 26.65 9.96
CA GLU A 108 2.69 25.69 8.94
C GLU A 108 1.76 26.37 7.92
N THR A 109 2.10 26.27 6.64
CA THR A 109 1.27 26.79 5.56
C THR A 109 0.69 25.62 4.79
N PHE A 110 -0.58 25.33 5.05
CA PHE A 110 -1.32 24.31 4.30
C PHE A 110 -2.02 24.93 3.10
N LYS A 111 -1.97 24.22 1.97
CA LYS A 111 -2.78 24.54 0.79
C LYS A 111 -3.51 23.28 0.33
N THR A 112 -4.69 23.47 -0.25
CA THR A 112 -5.41 22.40 -0.94
C THR A 112 -5.11 22.48 -2.43
N ILE A 113 -4.69 21.37 -3.01
CA ILE A 113 -4.46 21.21 -4.45
C ILE A 113 -5.22 19.99 -4.96
N THR A 114 -5.25 19.76 -6.27
CA THR A 114 -5.88 18.57 -6.85
C THR A 114 -4.92 17.38 -6.89
N LEU A 115 -5.44 16.15 -6.96
CA LEU A 115 -4.62 14.96 -7.21
C LEU A 115 -3.86 15.07 -8.53
N SER A 116 -4.49 15.65 -9.57
CA SER A 116 -3.84 15.89 -10.87
C SER A 116 -2.61 16.78 -10.72
N ASP A 117 -2.73 17.90 -9.99
CA ASP A 117 -1.60 18.83 -9.77
C ASP A 117 -0.50 18.18 -8.92
N TYR A 118 -0.90 17.37 -7.93
CA TYR A 118 0.02 16.63 -7.07
C TYR A 118 0.88 15.65 -7.88
N LEU A 119 0.27 14.88 -8.78
CA LEU A 119 1.00 13.90 -9.61
C LEU A 119 1.84 14.57 -10.70
N LYS A 120 1.36 15.67 -11.28
CA LYS A 120 2.08 16.42 -12.31
C LYS A 120 3.35 17.09 -11.79
N ASN A 121 3.31 17.60 -10.56
CA ASN A 121 4.41 18.34 -9.93
C ASN A 121 4.91 17.63 -8.66
N PHE A 122 5.03 16.31 -8.71
CA PHE A 122 5.27 15.47 -7.52
C PHE A 122 6.50 15.91 -6.73
N GLN A 123 7.56 16.35 -7.42
CA GLN A 123 8.81 16.83 -6.83
C GLN A 123 8.63 18.02 -5.87
N ASP A 124 7.59 18.85 -6.05
CA ASP A 124 7.34 20.02 -5.21
C ASP A 124 6.75 19.65 -3.85
N TYR A 125 6.23 18.43 -3.71
CA TYR A 125 5.59 17.92 -2.50
C TYR A 125 6.47 16.88 -1.77
N MET A 126 7.73 16.76 -2.18
CA MET A 126 8.74 15.93 -1.51
C MET A 126 9.57 16.78 -0.54
N THR A 127 9.74 16.30 0.70
CA THR A 127 10.62 16.96 1.68
C THR A 127 12.07 16.98 1.20
N TYR A 128 12.54 15.85 0.65
CA TYR A 128 13.89 15.71 0.13
C TYR A 128 13.83 15.63 -1.39
N THR A 129 14.00 16.77 -2.05
CA THR A 129 14.00 16.87 -3.51
C THR A 129 15.29 16.30 -4.09
N MET A 130 15.17 15.48 -5.13
CA MET A 130 16.31 14.98 -5.89
C MET A 130 16.90 16.10 -6.74
N LYS A 131 18.23 16.18 -6.79
CA LYS A 131 18.96 17.09 -7.68
C LYS A 131 19.63 16.27 -8.78
N ASP A 132 19.69 16.84 -9.97
CA ASP A 132 20.47 16.30 -11.07
C ASP A 132 21.97 16.46 -10.76
N ASP A 133 22.69 15.33 -10.81
CA ASP A 133 24.12 15.24 -10.53
C ASP A 133 24.95 16.15 -11.45
N GLN A 134 24.45 16.47 -12.66
CA GLN A 134 25.17 17.29 -13.63
C GLN A 134 24.86 18.79 -13.53
N SER A 135 23.61 19.16 -13.21
CA SER A 135 23.17 20.57 -13.30
C SER A 135 22.76 21.21 -11.96
N SER A 136 22.76 20.47 -10.85
CA SER A 136 22.24 20.89 -9.54
C SER A 136 20.77 21.35 -9.55
N LYS A 137 20.06 21.25 -10.69
CA LYS A 137 18.64 21.54 -10.82
C LYS A 137 17.83 20.43 -10.16
N ARG A 138 16.63 20.77 -9.67
CA ARG A 138 15.70 19.76 -9.17
C ARG A 138 15.26 18.87 -10.32
N VAL A 139 15.18 17.57 -10.05
CA VAL A 139 14.61 16.61 -10.99
C VAL A 139 13.10 16.81 -11.01
N GLU A 140 12.56 17.17 -12.18
CA GLU A 140 11.12 17.22 -12.39
C GLU A 140 10.55 15.80 -12.48
N MET A 141 9.45 15.56 -11.77
CA MET A 141 8.80 14.25 -11.69
C MET A 141 7.32 14.39 -12.05
N ASN A 142 7.01 14.24 -13.33
CA ASN A 142 5.65 14.13 -13.79
C ASN A 142 5.21 12.67 -13.78
N LEU A 143 4.33 12.31 -12.84
CA LEU A 143 3.76 10.97 -12.68
C LEU A 143 2.43 10.79 -13.42
N LEU A 144 2.02 11.79 -14.21
CA LEU A 144 0.72 11.88 -14.84
C LEU A 144 0.86 11.93 -16.37
N ASN A 145 0.18 11.03 -17.08
CA ASN A 145 -0.08 11.20 -18.50
C ASN A 145 -1.35 12.03 -18.70
N GLU A 146 -1.19 13.35 -18.89
CA GLU A 146 -2.31 14.32 -18.96
C GLU A 146 -3.39 14.00 -20.00
N LYS A 147 -3.07 13.22 -21.03
CA LYS A 147 -4.04 12.84 -22.08
C LYS A 147 -4.89 11.63 -21.69
N GLU A 148 -4.31 10.70 -20.96
CA GLU A 148 -4.88 9.35 -20.73
C GLU A 148 -5.31 9.18 -19.27
N ASP A 149 -4.57 9.74 -18.33
CA ASP A 149 -4.84 9.71 -16.90
C ASP A 149 -5.79 10.86 -16.56
N THR A 150 -7.10 10.61 -16.64
CA THR A 150 -8.14 11.61 -16.35
C THR A 150 -8.97 11.27 -15.10
N HIS A 151 -9.16 9.98 -14.83
CA HIS A 151 -10.00 9.47 -13.75
C HIS A 151 -9.27 8.41 -12.92
N VAL A 152 -9.57 8.40 -11.63
CA VAL A 152 -9.24 7.30 -10.71
C VAL A 152 -10.51 6.58 -10.30
N ILE A 153 -10.38 5.26 -10.11
CA ILE A 153 -11.43 4.44 -9.53
C ILE A 153 -11.30 4.59 -8.01
N MET A 154 -12.39 4.93 -7.34
CA MET A 154 -12.45 5.05 -5.88
C MET A 154 -13.43 4.04 -5.29
N SER A 155 -13.13 3.56 -4.08
CA SER A 155 -14.01 2.74 -3.25
C SER A 155 -14.07 3.35 -1.84
N ALA A 156 -15.24 3.26 -1.20
CA ALA A 156 -15.45 3.77 0.16
C ALA A 156 -15.48 2.59 1.13
N GLN A 157 -14.62 2.64 2.14
CA GLN A 157 -14.49 1.60 3.14
C GLN A 157 -14.48 2.24 4.53
N CYS A 158 -14.91 1.48 5.54
CA CYS A 158 -14.92 1.95 6.92
C CYS A 158 -14.03 1.04 7.76
N CYS A 159 -13.15 1.62 8.57
CA CYS A 159 -12.34 0.89 9.52
C CYS A 159 -12.60 1.46 10.92
N MET A 160 -12.73 0.57 11.92
CA MET A 160 -13.00 0.97 13.29
C MET A 160 -11.69 0.96 14.08
N LEU A 161 -11.28 2.13 14.58
CA LEU A 161 -10.13 2.23 15.48
C LEU A 161 -10.54 1.88 16.93
N PRO A 162 -9.75 1.06 17.64
CA PRO A 162 -10.07 0.56 18.97
C PRO A 162 -9.71 1.59 20.04
N ILE A 163 -10.37 2.75 20.06
CA ILE A 163 -10.08 3.81 21.04
C ILE A 163 -10.92 3.56 22.30
N SER A 164 -10.27 3.29 23.44
CA SER A 164 -10.95 3.12 24.74
C SER A 164 -11.68 4.39 25.20
N THR A 165 -12.57 4.25 26.18
CA THR A 165 -13.20 5.39 26.86
C THR A 165 -12.46 5.66 28.15
N GLY A 166 -12.10 6.90 28.44
CA GLY A 166 -11.61 7.29 29.78
C GLY A 166 -10.25 7.97 29.81
N ASP A 167 -9.43 7.81 28.77
CA ASP A 167 -8.18 8.55 28.64
C ASP A 167 -8.25 9.47 27.41
N SER A 168 -7.84 10.74 27.55
CA SER A 168 -7.64 11.70 26.45
C SER A 168 -6.47 11.30 25.53
N GLN A 169 -6.31 10.01 25.27
CA GLN A 169 -5.21 9.44 24.51
C GLN A 169 -5.55 9.44 23.02
N GLU A 170 -4.67 10.07 22.26
CA GLU A 170 -4.56 9.83 20.84
C GLU A 170 -4.05 8.40 20.64
N LEU A 171 -4.68 7.66 19.74
CA LEU A 171 -4.31 6.30 19.38
C LEU A 171 -3.44 6.34 18.10
N PRO A 172 -2.15 5.94 18.18
CA PRO A 172 -1.32 5.78 17.01
C PRO A 172 -1.83 4.65 16.10
N PHE A 173 -1.91 4.93 14.80
CA PHE A 173 -2.26 3.93 13.79
C PHE A 173 -1.53 4.19 12.47
N ASN A 174 -1.54 3.20 11.59
CA ASN A 174 -0.94 3.32 10.26
C ASN A 174 -1.73 2.55 9.22
N VAL A 175 -1.45 2.86 7.97
CA VAL A 175 -1.84 2.01 6.84
C VAL A 175 -0.84 0.86 6.75
N SER A 176 -1.36 -0.36 6.83
CA SER A 176 -0.64 -1.59 6.49
C SER A 176 -1.01 -1.97 5.07
N ILE A 177 -0.03 -2.15 4.21
CA ILE A 177 -0.23 -2.55 2.83
C ILE A 177 0.64 -3.76 2.52
N PHE A 178 0.04 -4.74 1.85
CA PHE A 178 0.74 -5.88 1.29
C PHE A 178 0.58 -5.87 -0.23
N ASN A 179 1.62 -5.53 -0.99
CA ASN A 179 1.57 -5.53 -2.45
C ASN A 179 2.23 -6.80 -3.00
N TYR A 180 1.51 -7.55 -3.82
CA TYR A 180 1.96 -8.85 -4.33
C TYR A 180 3.13 -8.75 -5.33
N GLN A 181 3.32 -7.56 -5.92
CA GLN A 181 4.25 -7.31 -7.00
C GLN A 181 5.51 -6.55 -6.56
N ALA A 182 5.50 -5.98 -5.35
CA ALA A 182 6.59 -5.17 -4.84
C ALA A 182 7.73 -6.04 -4.31
N CYS A 183 8.94 -5.73 -4.74
CA CYS A 183 10.17 -6.23 -4.13
C CYS A 183 11.27 -5.14 -4.15
N PRO A 184 12.34 -5.27 -3.33
CA PRO A 184 13.31 -4.18 -3.13
C PRO A 184 13.92 -3.65 -4.43
N THR A 185 14.04 -4.52 -5.42
CA THR A 185 14.68 -4.26 -6.71
C THR A 185 13.67 -3.95 -7.80
N SER A 186 12.36 -4.03 -7.52
CA SER A 186 11.28 -3.77 -8.47
C SER A 186 10.10 -3.16 -7.71
N PRO A 187 10.21 -1.91 -7.25
CA PRO A 187 9.05 -1.19 -6.73
C PRO A 187 7.96 -1.14 -7.80
N SER A 188 6.74 -1.45 -7.38
CA SER A 188 5.58 -1.60 -8.28
C SER A 188 4.58 -0.45 -8.12
N VAL A 189 4.53 0.16 -6.93
CA VAL A 189 3.47 1.10 -6.56
C VAL A 189 4.04 2.20 -5.69
N LEU A 190 3.74 3.45 -6.04
CA LEU A 190 3.85 4.59 -5.14
C LEU A 190 2.51 4.74 -4.41
N THR A 191 2.52 4.69 -3.09
CA THR A 191 1.31 4.88 -2.29
C THR A 191 1.33 6.24 -1.61
N ILE A 192 0.30 7.05 -1.89
CA ILE A 192 0.06 8.35 -1.29
C ILE A 192 -1.03 8.18 -0.24
N VAL A 193 -0.73 8.51 1.01
CA VAL A 193 -1.71 8.60 2.10
C VAL A 193 -2.02 10.08 2.33
N SER A 194 -3.29 10.47 2.22
CA SER A 194 -3.74 11.84 2.41
C SER A 194 -4.77 11.95 3.53
N THR A 195 -4.63 12.98 4.34
CA THR A 195 -5.56 13.37 5.39
C THR A 195 -5.80 14.87 5.33
N SER A 196 -6.69 15.40 6.18
CA SER A 196 -6.86 16.85 6.35
C SER A 196 -5.63 17.60 6.87
N LYS A 197 -4.57 16.87 7.26
CA LYS A 197 -3.34 17.42 7.85
C LYS A 197 -2.13 17.33 6.92
N GLY A 198 -2.27 16.74 5.74
CA GLY A 198 -1.15 16.60 4.82
C GLY A 198 -1.20 15.37 3.93
N THR A 199 -0.11 15.14 3.20
CA THR A 199 0.13 13.93 2.42
C THR A 199 1.42 13.23 2.82
N SER A 200 1.50 11.94 2.55
CA SER A 200 2.73 11.16 2.65
C SER A 200 2.80 10.19 1.49
N ALA A 201 3.82 10.34 0.65
CA ALA A 201 4.06 9.47 -0.50
C ALA A 201 5.23 8.52 -0.21
N GLN A 202 4.99 7.22 -0.32
CA GLN A 202 5.97 6.18 -0.04
C GLN A 202 5.96 5.13 -1.14
N LEU A 203 7.15 4.86 -1.69
CA LEU A 203 7.33 3.78 -2.63
C LEU A 203 7.21 2.44 -1.90
N ILE A 204 6.43 1.52 -2.45
CA ILE A 204 6.29 0.18 -1.88
C ILE A 204 7.47 -0.66 -2.38
N LEU A 205 8.42 -0.90 -1.47
CA LEU A 205 9.68 -1.57 -1.76
C LEU A 205 9.66 -3.04 -1.32
N HIS A 206 8.72 -3.44 -0.48
CA HIS A 206 8.63 -4.81 0.02
C HIS A 206 7.19 -5.26 -0.03
N ARG A 207 6.99 -6.58 -0.07
CA ARG A 207 5.65 -7.16 -0.08
C ARG A 207 4.79 -6.67 1.07
N ASN A 208 5.33 -6.48 2.28
CA ASN A 208 4.59 -5.95 3.43
C ASN A 208 5.24 -4.64 3.89
N GLN A 209 4.45 -3.57 3.98
CA GLN A 209 4.96 -2.25 4.37
C GLN A 209 3.96 -1.52 5.28
N ARG A 210 4.49 -0.86 6.31
CA ARG A 210 3.78 0.12 7.14
C ARG A 210 4.03 1.50 6.56
N LEU A 211 2.96 2.25 6.31
CA LEU A 211 3.06 3.61 5.81
C LEU A 211 2.95 4.62 6.95
N PHE A 212 3.84 5.60 6.93
CA PHE A 212 3.93 6.65 7.95
C PHE A 212 3.40 7.99 7.43
N PHE A 213 2.92 8.84 8.34
CA PHE A 213 2.68 10.24 8.07
C PHE A 213 4.02 10.98 7.89
N ASN A 214 4.04 11.98 7.01
CA ASN A 214 5.19 12.86 6.83
C ASN A 214 5.05 14.07 7.79
N LYS A 215 5.81 14.06 8.87
CA LYS A 215 5.91 15.16 9.82
C LYS A 215 7.17 15.96 9.52
N HIS A 216 7.12 16.78 8.47
CA HIS A 216 8.23 17.67 8.08
C HIS A 216 9.55 16.93 7.81
N GLY A 217 9.47 15.82 7.09
CA GLY A 217 10.60 14.93 6.78
C GLY A 217 10.77 13.78 7.78
N ALA A 218 10.20 13.88 8.98
CA ALA A 218 10.21 12.79 9.95
C ALA A 218 9.04 11.82 9.72
N LYS A 219 9.29 10.53 9.90
CA LYS A 219 8.24 9.51 9.92
C LYS A 219 7.47 9.61 11.23
N ALA A 220 6.15 9.71 11.15
CA ALA A 220 5.26 9.72 12.30
C ALA A 220 4.07 8.76 12.09
N ASP A 221 3.44 8.36 13.17
CA ASP A 221 2.17 7.64 13.12
C ASP A 221 1.01 8.61 12.86
N PHE A 222 -0.06 8.08 12.30
CA PHE A 222 -1.33 8.80 12.27
C PHE A 222 -1.97 8.69 13.65
N LEU A 223 -2.76 9.68 14.02
CA LEU A 223 -3.34 9.78 15.37
C LEU A 223 -4.86 9.79 15.24
N GLY A 224 -5.50 8.83 15.91
CA GLY A 224 -6.95 8.74 16.02
C GLY A 224 -7.40 9.22 17.39
N GLN A 225 -8.50 9.97 17.45
CA GLN A 225 -9.09 10.41 18.71
C GLN A 225 -10.59 10.23 18.66
N ARG A 226 -11.21 9.96 19.81
CA ARG A 226 -12.68 10.01 19.94
C ARG A 226 -13.15 11.44 19.68
N LEU A 227 -14.18 11.57 18.84
CA LEU A 227 -14.79 12.87 18.50
C LEU A 227 -15.23 13.66 19.74
N ALA A 228 -15.81 12.98 20.74
CA ALA A 228 -16.24 13.62 21.98
C ALA A 228 -15.06 14.26 22.74
N GLU A 229 -13.89 13.61 22.76
CA GLU A 229 -12.68 14.15 23.41
C GLU A 229 -12.02 15.25 22.56
N HIS A 230 -12.01 15.09 21.23
CA HIS A 230 -11.55 16.12 20.30
C HIS A 230 -12.33 17.44 20.49
N ARG A 231 -13.66 17.34 20.60
CA ARG A 231 -14.54 18.49 20.85
C ARG A 231 -14.25 19.16 22.19
N LYS A 232 -14.00 18.40 23.26
CA LYS A 232 -13.65 18.96 24.58
C LYS A 232 -12.33 19.74 24.55
N ALA A 233 -11.33 19.27 23.79
CA ALA A 233 -10.04 19.94 23.68
C ALA A 233 -10.13 21.29 22.93
N ASP A 234 -11.02 21.37 21.93
CA ASP A 234 -11.16 22.56 21.07
C ASP A 234 -12.17 23.60 21.59
N SER A 235 -13.01 23.28 22.60
CA SER A 235 -14.08 24.17 23.08
C SER A 235 -13.97 24.52 24.55
N SER A 236 -14.05 25.82 24.87
CA SER A 236 -14.21 26.32 26.25
C SER A 236 -15.63 26.14 26.81
N ASP A 237 -16.53 25.54 26.02
CA ASP A 237 -17.95 25.31 26.35
C ASP A 237 -18.24 23.80 26.33
N GLU A 238 -18.41 23.21 27.52
CA GLU A 238 -18.65 21.77 27.76
C GLU A 238 -19.93 21.20 27.08
N LYS A 239 -20.74 22.02 26.41
CA LYS A 239 -22.11 21.69 25.98
C LYS A 239 -22.26 21.15 24.55
N LYS A 240 -21.17 20.97 23.79
CA LYS A 240 -21.23 20.45 22.39
C LYS A 240 -20.46 19.15 22.16
N THR A 241 -20.36 18.26 23.16
CA THR A 241 -19.69 16.96 22.99
C THR A 241 -20.49 15.97 22.13
N GLU A 242 -21.81 16.15 22.06
CA GLU A 242 -22.74 15.27 21.34
C GLU A 242 -23.34 15.95 20.09
N GLY A 243 -23.82 15.13 19.14
CA GLY A 243 -24.42 15.58 17.88
C GLY A 243 -23.63 15.20 16.64
N GLU A 244 -24.23 15.42 15.46
CA GLU A 244 -23.63 15.06 14.17
C GLU A 244 -22.27 15.74 13.93
N MET A 245 -21.41 15.10 13.13
CA MET A 245 -20.15 15.70 12.71
C MET A 245 -20.38 16.91 11.80
N THR A 246 -19.66 17.99 12.07
CA THR A 246 -19.50 19.13 11.15
C THR A 246 -18.75 18.69 9.89
N ASN A 247 -18.77 19.51 8.83
CA ASN A 247 -18.03 19.19 7.60
C ASN A 247 -16.51 19.08 7.82
N LYS A 248 -15.95 19.89 8.73
CA LYS A 248 -14.52 19.83 9.10
C LYS A 248 -14.19 18.52 9.80
N GLU A 249 -15.03 18.09 10.74
CA GLU A 249 -14.84 16.82 11.47
C GLU A 249 -15.00 15.62 10.52
N LYS A 250 -15.97 15.66 9.60
CA LYS A 250 -16.11 14.64 8.54
C LYS A 250 -14.85 14.55 7.68
N GLN A 251 -14.25 15.69 7.32
CA GLN A 251 -13.01 15.72 6.54
C GLN A 251 -11.79 15.19 7.33
N GLN A 252 -11.71 15.47 8.63
CA GLN A 252 -10.67 14.93 9.51
C GLN A 252 -10.81 13.41 9.74
N ASN A 253 -12.02 12.88 9.63
CA ASN A 253 -12.33 11.46 9.81
C ASN A 253 -12.14 10.61 8.54
N VAL A 254 -11.41 11.12 7.55
CA VAL A 254 -11.12 10.41 6.29
C VAL A 254 -9.62 10.30 6.08
N VAL A 255 -9.17 9.10 5.72
CA VAL A 255 -7.84 8.82 5.20
C VAL A 255 -8.00 8.31 3.77
N ALA A 256 -7.45 9.03 2.80
CA ALA A 256 -7.41 8.58 1.42
C ALA A 256 -6.09 7.82 1.17
N ILE A 257 -6.19 6.60 0.65
CA ILE A 257 -5.04 5.77 0.25
C ILE A 257 -5.08 5.67 -1.26
N ILE A 258 -4.12 6.31 -1.93
CA ILE A 258 -4.07 6.43 -3.38
C ILE A 258 -2.85 5.64 -3.86
N GLN A 259 -3.08 4.63 -4.69
CA GLN A 259 -2.04 3.80 -5.25
C GLN A 259 -1.78 4.21 -6.69
N VAL A 260 -0.54 4.57 -6.99
CA VAL A 260 -0.08 4.93 -8.32
C VAL A 260 0.86 3.83 -8.80
N PRO A 261 0.45 2.98 -9.77
CA PRO A 261 1.34 2.02 -10.38
C PRO A 261 2.54 2.77 -10.98
N VAL A 262 3.75 2.37 -10.58
CA VAL A 262 4.98 2.91 -11.13
C VAL A 262 5.75 1.76 -11.75
N LEU A 263 6.17 1.95 -13.00
CA LEU A 263 7.14 1.04 -13.60
C LEU A 263 8.53 1.62 -13.45
N PRO A 264 9.52 0.77 -13.13
CA PRO A 264 10.90 1.12 -13.40
C PRO A 264 11.04 1.45 -14.89
N ASP A 265 11.82 2.49 -15.18
CA ASP A 265 12.18 2.89 -16.55
C ASP A 265 12.57 1.67 -17.38
N GLN A 266 11.78 1.39 -18.42
CA GLN A 266 11.94 0.24 -19.31
C GLN A 266 13.31 0.24 -19.99
N SER A 267 13.92 1.41 -20.19
CA SER A 267 15.26 1.52 -20.78
C SER A 267 16.36 0.94 -19.90
N LYS A 268 16.11 0.81 -18.59
CA LYS A 268 17.03 0.19 -17.62
C LYS A 268 16.70 -1.27 -17.34
N MET A 269 15.60 -1.78 -17.87
CA MET A 269 15.23 -3.19 -17.70
C MET A 269 15.98 -4.07 -18.68
N ILE A 270 16.34 -5.25 -18.19
CA ILE A 270 16.94 -6.33 -18.94
C ILE A 270 15.84 -7.34 -19.25
N GLU A 271 15.68 -7.67 -20.52
CA GLU A 271 14.86 -8.81 -20.95
C GLU A 271 15.70 -10.08 -20.85
N LEU A 272 15.32 -11.03 -19.99
CA LEU A 272 15.92 -12.36 -19.95
C LEU A 272 14.99 -13.36 -20.63
N ILE A 273 15.56 -14.20 -21.48
CA ILE A 273 14.85 -15.26 -22.19
C ILE A 273 14.91 -16.52 -21.33
N VAL A 274 13.77 -16.94 -20.77
CA VAL A 274 13.67 -18.19 -20.03
C VAL A 274 13.32 -19.32 -20.98
N LYS A 275 14.17 -20.36 -21.02
CA LYS A 275 13.94 -21.57 -21.79
C LYS A 275 13.68 -22.75 -20.86
N THR A 276 12.55 -23.43 -21.05
CA THR A 276 12.23 -24.67 -20.31
C THR A 276 12.84 -25.90 -20.99
N LEU A 277 12.88 -27.02 -20.27
CA LEU A 277 13.27 -28.33 -20.85
C LEU A 277 12.34 -28.82 -21.97
N THR A 278 11.09 -28.34 -22.02
CA THR A 278 10.12 -28.64 -23.08
C THR A 278 10.29 -27.74 -24.32
N ASN A 279 11.40 -26.99 -24.40
CA ASN A 279 11.66 -25.97 -25.42
C ASN A 279 10.64 -24.82 -25.46
N LYS A 280 9.82 -24.65 -24.42
CA LYS A 280 9.00 -23.44 -24.27
C LYS A 280 9.93 -22.26 -23.94
N VAL A 281 9.70 -21.13 -24.58
CA VAL A 281 10.48 -19.90 -24.39
C VAL A 281 9.55 -18.78 -23.99
N PHE A 282 9.93 -18.03 -22.96
CA PHE A 282 9.21 -16.83 -22.53
C PHE A 282 10.17 -15.80 -21.93
N SER A 283 9.84 -14.52 -22.02
CA SER A 283 10.69 -13.45 -21.50
C SER A 283 10.32 -13.05 -20.08
N VAL A 284 11.30 -12.67 -19.25
CA VAL A 284 11.10 -11.99 -17.97
C VAL A 284 11.87 -10.67 -17.96
N PHE A 285 11.20 -9.59 -17.54
CA PHE A 285 11.82 -8.26 -17.44
C PHE A 285 12.25 -8.00 -16.00
N VAL A 286 13.54 -7.69 -15.83
CA VAL A 286 14.21 -7.57 -14.54
C VAL A 286 15.18 -6.40 -14.55
N LEU A 287 15.49 -5.86 -13.37
CA LEU A 287 16.56 -4.88 -13.23
C LEU A 287 17.90 -5.61 -12.99
N PRO A 288 19.06 -4.99 -13.31
CA PRO A 288 20.36 -5.56 -13.01
C PRO A 288 20.53 -5.91 -11.51
N ALA A 289 19.89 -5.14 -10.62
CA ALA A 289 19.93 -5.36 -9.19
C ALA A 289 18.99 -6.49 -8.71
N THR A 290 18.09 -7.00 -9.55
CA THR A 290 17.12 -8.05 -9.17
C THR A 290 17.82 -9.33 -8.76
N THR A 291 17.39 -9.93 -7.65
CA THR A 291 17.93 -11.20 -7.13
C THR A 291 17.37 -12.42 -7.87
N ILE A 292 18.06 -13.55 -7.81
CA ILE A 292 17.59 -14.79 -8.45
C ILE A 292 16.31 -15.32 -7.78
N MET A 293 16.17 -15.14 -6.47
CA MET A 293 14.91 -15.44 -5.77
C MET A 293 13.73 -14.65 -6.38
N GLU A 294 13.92 -13.36 -6.65
CA GLU A 294 12.90 -12.52 -7.27
C GLU A 294 12.60 -12.92 -8.72
N VAL A 295 13.61 -13.34 -9.49
CA VAL A 295 13.39 -13.89 -10.83
C VAL A 295 12.56 -15.17 -10.79
N LYS A 296 12.81 -16.06 -9.81
CA LYS A 296 11.99 -17.27 -9.63
C LYS A 296 10.53 -16.94 -9.29
N MET A 297 10.29 -15.93 -8.47
CA MET A 297 8.92 -15.46 -8.21
C MET A 297 8.23 -15.01 -9.51
N LYS A 298 8.90 -14.23 -10.35
CA LYS A 298 8.36 -13.82 -11.67
C LYS A 298 8.09 -15.00 -12.61
N VAL A 299 8.89 -16.07 -12.53
CA VAL A 299 8.64 -17.32 -13.25
C VAL A 299 7.42 -18.07 -12.69
N THR A 300 7.24 -18.09 -11.37
CA THR A 300 6.03 -18.66 -10.73
C THR A 300 4.78 -17.96 -11.24
N ASP A 301 4.79 -16.63 -11.31
CA ASP A 301 3.64 -15.85 -11.74
C ASP A 301 3.27 -16.13 -13.21
N LYS A 302 4.24 -16.48 -14.06
CA LYS A 302 4.02 -16.76 -15.48
C LYS A 302 3.66 -18.22 -15.79
N GLU A 303 4.30 -19.16 -15.13
CA GLU A 303 4.21 -20.58 -15.46
C GLU A 303 3.49 -21.42 -14.38
N GLY A 304 3.16 -20.81 -13.23
CA GLY A 304 2.51 -21.49 -12.11
C GLY A 304 3.41 -22.47 -11.36
N ILE A 305 4.72 -22.47 -11.61
CA ILE A 305 5.67 -23.41 -11.04
C ILE A 305 6.14 -22.88 -9.67
N PRO A 306 5.95 -23.61 -8.56
CA PRO A 306 6.41 -23.17 -7.24
C PRO A 306 7.92 -22.93 -7.17
N VAL A 307 8.35 -21.87 -6.46
CA VAL A 307 9.75 -21.39 -6.39
C VAL A 307 10.74 -22.50 -5.97
N GLU A 308 10.33 -23.35 -5.03
CA GLU A 308 11.16 -24.45 -4.52
C GLU A 308 11.45 -25.53 -5.57
N GLN A 309 10.56 -25.64 -6.57
CA GLN A 309 10.69 -26.56 -7.69
C GLN A 309 11.53 -25.97 -8.83
N GLN A 310 11.87 -24.68 -8.78
CA GLN A 310 12.60 -24.01 -9.85
C GLN A 310 14.11 -24.05 -9.63
N ARG A 311 14.83 -24.49 -10.67
CA ARG A 311 16.29 -24.37 -10.80
C ARG A 311 16.60 -23.54 -12.03
N LEU A 312 17.03 -22.29 -11.82
CA LEU A 312 17.49 -21.41 -12.88
C LEU A 312 18.98 -21.63 -13.12
N MET A 313 19.36 -21.83 -14.37
CA MET A 313 20.75 -22.07 -14.76
C MET A 313 21.17 -21.10 -15.87
N VAL A 314 22.40 -20.62 -15.78
CA VAL A 314 23.05 -19.81 -16.81
C VAL A 314 24.42 -20.39 -17.10
N PHE A 315 24.77 -20.56 -18.38
CA PHE A 315 26.07 -21.11 -18.79
C PHE A 315 26.42 -22.46 -18.11
N GLY A 316 25.41 -23.29 -17.84
CA GLY A 316 25.58 -24.58 -17.14
C GLY A 316 25.76 -24.49 -15.62
N ILE A 317 25.69 -23.30 -15.03
CA ILE A 317 25.84 -23.05 -13.59
C ILE A 317 24.47 -22.75 -12.97
N GLU A 318 24.16 -23.39 -11.84
CA GLU A 318 22.97 -23.05 -11.05
C GLU A 318 23.11 -21.67 -10.42
N MET A 319 22.08 -20.86 -10.62
CA MET A 319 22.00 -19.51 -10.09
C MET A 319 21.56 -19.54 -8.63
N LYS A 320 22.28 -18.85 -7.74
CA LYS A 320 22.01 -18.82 -6.31
C LYS A 320 21.02 -17.72 -5.97
N ASP A 321 20.08 -18.02 -5.07
CA ASP A 321 18.96 -17.15 -4.71
C ASP A 321 19.37 -15.75 -4.22
N ASN A 322 20.49 -15.66 -3.49
CA ASN A 322 20.99 -14.41 -2.91
C ASN A 322 21.86 -13.58 -3.85
N HIS A 323 22.15 -14.06 -5.06
CA HIS A 323 22.87 -13.28 -6.08
C HIS A 323 21.90 -12.47 -6.93
N THR A 324 22.42 -11.46 -7.60
CA THR A 324 21.71 -10.55 -8.51
C THR A 324 21.96 -10.88 -9.98
N ILE A 325 21.15 -10.32 -10.88
CA ILE A 325 21.37 -10.42 -12.34
C ILE A 325 22.72 -9.82 -12.74
N ALA A 326 23.13 -8.74 -12.10
CA ALA A 326 24.43 -8.11 -12.31
C ALA A 326 25.61 -9.01 -11.88
N ASP A 327 25.46 -9.81 -10.82
CA ASP A 327 26.51 -10.76 -10.39
C ASP A 327 26.82 -11.81 -11.46
N TYR A 328 25.80 -12.21 -12.23
CA TYR A 328 25.95 -13.11 -13.38
C TYR A 328 26.29 -12.39 -14.69
N LYS A 329 26.45 -11.06 -14.66
CA LYS A 329 26.74 -10.21 -15.83
C LYS A 329 25.77 -10.44 -16.98
N LEU A 330 24.50 -10.69 -16.64
CA LEU A 330 23.47 -10.93 -17.63
C LEU A 330 23.07 -9.64 -18.33
N GLN A 331 22.77 -9.73 -19.63
CA GLN A 331 22.36 -8.62 -20.49
C GLN A 331 21.04 -8.95 -21.19
N THR A 332 20.43 -7.95 -21.80
CA THR A 332 19.18 -8.08 -22.54
C THR A 332 19.34 -9.12 -23.66
N GLY A 333 18.41 -10.06 -23.73
CA GLY A 333 18.41 -11.18 -24.67
C GLY A 333 19.18 -12.42 -24.19
N HIS A 334 19.84 -12.40 -23.03
CA HIS A 334 20.50 -13.60 -22.50
C HIS A 334 19.50 -14.69 -22.14
N ILE A 335 19.88 -15.95 -22.40
CA ILE A 335 19.06 -17.12 -22.15
C ILE A 335 19.40 -17.73 -20.79
N ILE A 336 18.39 -17.93 -19.95
CA ILE A 336 18.47 -18.73 -18.72
C ILE A 336 17.62 -19.99 -18.87
N CYS A 337 18.14 -21.13 -18.43
CA CYS A 337 17.46 -22.41 -18.50
C CYS A 337 16.69 -22.66 -17.21
N LEU A 338 15.38 -22.90 -17.31
CA LEU A 338 14.54 -23.35 -16.21
C LEU A 338 14.47 -24.88 -16.20
N VAL A 339 15.02 -25.47 -15.14
CA VAL A 339 14.95 -26.91 -14.84
C VAL A 339 14.07 -27.11 -13.62
N LEU A 340 13.17 -28.09 -13.68
CA LEU A 340 12.35 -28.47 -12.55
C LEU A 340 13.11 -29.43 -11.64
N ARG A 341 13.05 -29.20 -10.33
CA ARG A 341 13.42 -30.22 -9.35
C ARG A 341 12.32 -31.27 -9.33
N LEU A 342 12.66 -32.50 -9.70
CA LEU A 342 11.78 -33.64 -9.52
C LEU A 342 11.62 -33.89 -8.03
N ARG A 343 10.37 -34.05 -7.55
CA ARG A 343 10.15 -34.73 -6.27
C ARG A 343 10.71 -36.14 -6.42
N GLY A 344 11.61 -36.56 -5.53
CA GLY A 344 11.88 -37.99 -5.35
C GLY A 344 10.54 -38.69 -5.15
N GLY A 345 10.20 -39.62 -6.05
CA GLY A 345 8.86 -40.16 -6.14
C GLY A 345 8.45 -40.92 -4.88
N CYS A 346 7.31 -40.55 -4.29
CA CYS A 346 6.48 -41.56 -3.65
C CYS A 346 5.79 -42.35 -4.76
N PHE A 347 6.44 -43.41 -5.24
CA PHE A 347 5.72 -44.52 -5.84
C PHE A 347 4.95 -45.21 -4.71
N PHE A 348 3.67 -44.86 -4.54
CA PHE A 348 2.76 -45.77 -3.89
C PHE A 348 2.57 -46.95 -4.84
N ALA A 349 3.35 -48.02 -4.61
CA ALA A 349 3.02 -49.33 -5.15
C ALA A 349 1.71 -49.76 -4.49
N GLY A 350 0.60 -49.54 -5.21
CA GLY A 350 -0.63 -50.25 -4.94
C GLY A 350 -0.43 -51.71 -5.33
N THR A 351 -0.44 -52.60 -4.35
CA THR A 351 -0.72 -54.01 -4.56
C THR A 351 -1.86 -54.41 -3.63
N GLN A 352 -3.01 -54.56 -4.28
CA GLN A 352 -4.25 -55.30 -3.98
C GLN A 352 -4.63 -55.58 -2.53
#